data_AF-A0A3C0TFS7-F1
#
_entry.id   AF-A0A3C0TFS7-F1
#
_cell.length_a   1.000
_cell.length_b   1.000
_cell.length_c   1.000
_cell.angle_alpha   90.00
_cell.angle_beta   90.00
_cell.angle_gamma   90.00
#
_symmetry.space_group_name_H-M   'P 1'
#
loop_
_entity.id
_entity.type
_entity.pdbx_description
1 polymer ?
#
loop_
_entity_poly.entity_id
_entity_poly.type
_entity_poly.pdbx_seq_one_letter_code
_entity_poly.pdbx_strand_id
1 'polypeptide(L)'
;MNYPDFLDINDTVGYVAPSFGCAIEPYRTAFMRAREVFSKKRLSEELGPNCFADDGIGISTTPEKCAREFMDMYASETNQALISCGGGELMCEILPYMDFEVIYRAKPKWFMGYSDNTNLTFLLTTALDIATIYGPCISSFGMDPWHRSIRDAFDLLTGADTVVSKGEDGVITVTMHNYDGWEKESAKDEEHPFAPYQISELFIPAIYGGREAEGRLIGGCLDVLNNIAGTRFDRVKAFNSRYADDGVLWYLESCDLNVMDMRRALWHLRECGWFENA
;
A
#
# COMPACT_ATOMS: atom_id res chain seq x y z
N MET A 1 -10.98 -4.95 13.64
CA MET A 1 -9.85 -4.79 12.70
C MET A 1 -8.58 -4.96 13.50
N ASN A 2 -7.70 -5.83 13.02
CA ASN A 2 -6.37 -6.06 13.57
C ASN A 2 -5.44 -4.98 13.03
N TYR A 3 -5.04 -4.06 13.90
CA TYR A 3 -4.01 -3.06 13.61
C TYR A 3 -2.65 -3.62 14.03
N PRO A 4 -1.70 -3.81 13.11
CA PRO A 4 -0.37 -4.27 13.46
C PRO A 4 0.40 -3.31 14.38
N ASP A 5 1.36 -3.84 15.11
CA ASP A 5 2.26 -3.04 15.96
C ASP A 5 3.10 -2.07 15.12
N PHE A 6 3.42 -0.89 15.67
CA PHE A 6 4.41 0.00 15.07
C PHE A 6 5.81 -0.62 15.12
N LEU A 7 6.66 -0.25 14.16
CA LEU A 7 8.07 -0.65 14.17
C LEU A 7 8.85 0.09 15.27
N ASP A 8 9.62 -0.67 16.03
CA ASP A 8 10.59 -0.16 17.00
C ASP A 8 12.02 -0.23 16.46
N ILE A 9 12.94 0.35 17.21
CA ILE A 9 14.36 0.35 16.91
C ILE A 9 14.93 -1.08 16.90
N ASN A 10 15.72 -1.36 15.87
CA ASN A 10 16.29 -2.66 15.54
C ASN A 10 15.29 -3.72 15.06
N ASP A 11 13.99 -3.39 14.90
CA ASP A 11 13.06 -4.25 14.17
C ASP A 11 13.50 -4.44 12.72
N THR A 12 13.04 -5.52 12.12
CA THR A 12 13.36 -5.90 10.75
C THR A 12 12.22 -5.56 9.81
N VAL A 13 12.53 -4.83 8.74
CA VAL A 13 11.62 -4.59 7.63
C VAL A 13 11.88 -5.62 6.53
N GLY A 14 10.84 -6.37 6.17
CA GLY A 14 10.84 -7.26 5.02
C GLY A 14 10.54 -6.50 3.73
N TYR A 15 11.24 -6.85 2.66
CA TYR A 15 10.96 -6.34 1.31
C TYR A 15 10.48 -7.47 0.41
N VAL A 16 9.41 -7.21 -0.35
CA VAL A 16 8.77 -8.21 -1.22
C VAL A 16 8.44 -7.60 -2.58
N ALA A 17 8.44 -8.41 -3.64
CA ALA A 17 8.08 -7.99 -4.98
C ALA A 17 6.92 -8.83 -5.54
N PRO A 18 5.72 -8.76 -4.93
CA PRO A 18 4.55 -9.49 -5.43
C PRO A 18 4.01 -8.89 -6.74
N SER A 19 4.37 -7.63 -7.05
CA SER A 19 4.26 -7.02 -8.37
C SER A 19 5.67 -6.82 -8.95
N PHE A 20 6.13 -5.63 -9.33
CA PHE A 20 7.51 -5.42 -9.80
C PHE A 20 8.59 -5.47 -8.70
N GLY A 21 9.78 -5.94 -9.09
CA GLY A 21 11.01 -5.85 -8.31
C GLY A 21 11.78 -4.56 -8.59
N CYS A 22 12.79 -4.26 -7.76
CA CYS A 22 13.73 -3.15 -7.98
C CYS A 22 14.91 -3.59 -8.87
N ALA A 23 14.63 -4.26 -9.99
CA ALA A 23 15.65 -4.87 -10.84
C ALA A 23 16.33 -3.86 -11.79
N ILE A 24 15.59 -2.84 -12.24
CA ILE A 24 15.99 -1.85 -13.24
C ILE A 24 16.24 -0.48 -12.62
N GLU A 25 16.99 0.38 -13.31
CA GLU A 25 17.17 1.77 -12.91
C GLU A 25 15.92 2.63 -13.23
N PRO A 26 15.66 3.72 -12.47
CA PRO A 26 16.38 4.15 -11.27
C PRO A 26 15.98 3.42 -9.98
N TYR A 27 15.04 2.46 -10.05
CA TYR A 27 14.48 1.80 -8.88
C TYR A 27 15.51 0.96 -8.11
N ARG A 28 16.44 0.33 -8.81
CA ARG A 28 17.55 -0.44 -8.22
C ARG A 28 18.44 0.46 -7.37
N THR A 29 18.97 1.54 -7.94
CA THR A 29 19.82 2.48 -7.20
C THR A 29 19.06 3.15 -6.06
N ALA A 30 17.81 3.55 -6.29
CA ALA A 30 16.97 4.14 -5.24
C ALA A 30 16.67 3.15 -4.10
N PHE A 31 16.44 1.87 -4.39
CA PHE A 31 16.25 0.84 -3.36
C PHE A 31 17.53 0.62 -2.55
N MET A 32 18.70 0.55 -3.19
CA MET A 32 19.97 0.45 -2.47
C MET A 32 20.17 1.65 -1.52
N ARG A 33 19.81 2.85 -1.95
CA ARG A 33 19.84 4.04 -1.09
C ARG A 33 18.83 3.98 0.04
N ALA A 34 17.60 3.51 -0.20
CA ALA A 34 16.58 3.33 0.83
C ALA A 34 17.07 2.42 1.96
N ARG A 35 17.76 1.32 1.62
CA ARG A 35 18.36 0.39 2.60
C ARG A 35 19.39 1.08 3.49
N GLU A 36 20.24 1.94 2.92
CA GLU A 36 21.17 2.74 3.72
C GLU A 36 20.44 3.72 4.65
N VAL A 37 19.35 4.33 4.19
CA VAL A 37 18.54 5.26 5.00
C VAL A 37 17.89 4.52 6.17
N PHE A 38 17.31 3.34 5.92
CA PHE A 38 16.68 2.51 6.96
C PHE A 38 17.72 1.99 7.97
N SER A 39 18.91 1.59 7.50
CA SER A 39 20.02 1.22 8.38
C SER A 39 20.47 2.39 9.27
N LYS A 40 20.55 3.62 8.75
CA LYS A 40 20.84 4.83 9.54
C LYS A 40 19.73 5.15 10.56
N LYS A 41 18.49 4.74 10.28
CA LYS A 41 17.36 4.77 11.21
C LYS A 41 17.35 3.59 12.19
N ARG A 42 18.38 2.74 12.16
CA ARG A 42 18.57 1.56 13.01
C ARG A 42 17.49 0.49 12.83
N LEU A 43 17.02 0.31 11.60
CA LEU A 43 16.18 -0.84 11.21
C LEU A 43 17.05 -1.91 10.55
N SER A 44 16.71 -3.17 10.81
CA SER A 44 17.25 -4.34 10.13
C SER A 44 16.44 -4.62 8.85
N GLU A 45 16.94 -5.49 7.98
CA GLU A 45 16.26 -5.82 6.73
C GLU A 45 16.22 -7.33 6.45
N GLU A 46 15.15 -7.75 5.79
CA GLU A 46 15.02 -9.08 5.22
C GLU A 46 14.54 -8.94 3.77
N LEU A 47 15.32 -9.46 2.83
CA LEU A 47 14.99 -9.36 1.41
C LEU A 47 14.31 -10.65 0.96
N GLY A 48 13.12 -10.51 0.40
CA GLY A 48 12.47 -11.57 -0.34
C GLY A 48 13.26 -11.95 -1.60
N PRO A 49 13.15 -13.20 -2.08
CA PRO A 49 13.93 -13.72 -3.20
C PRO A 49 13.68 -13.00 -4.54
N ASN A 50 12.55 -12.31 -4.70
CA ASN A 50 12.15 -11.67 -5.95
C ASN A 50 12.43 -10.15 -5.96
N CYS A 51 13.02 -9.57 -4.91
CA CYS A 51 13.28 -8.13 -4.81
C CYS A 51 14.04 -7.53 -6.02
N PHE A 52 14.81 -8.36 -6.73
CA PHE A 52 15.57 -7.98 -7.93
C PHE A 52 15.22 -8.84 -9.17
N ALA A 53 14.08 -9.55 -9.15
CA ALA A 53 13.63 -10.33 -10.30
C ALA A 53 12.96 -9.44 -11.34
N ASP A 54 13.19 -9.77 -12.61
CA ASP A 54 12.66 -9.11 -13.82
C ASP A 54 12.33 -10.10 -14.94
N ASP A 55 12.17 -11.39 -14.62
CA ASP A 55 11.84 -12.44 -15.60
C ASP A 55 10.32 -12.60 -15.84
N GLY A 56 9.49 -11.81 -15.15
CA GLY A 56 8.05 -11.71 -15.35
C GLY A 56 7.62 -10.67 -16.39
N ILE A 57 6.36 -10.75 -16.82
CA ILE A 57 5.73 -9.75 -17.71
C ILE A 57 4.64 -9.05 -16.90
N GLY A 58 4.76 -7.74 -16.66
CA GLY A 58 3.80 -7.01 -15.81
C GLY A 58 3.87 -7.34 -14.31
N ILE A 59 4.87 -8.13 -13.90
CA ILE A 59 5.16 -8.62 -12.54
C ILE A 59 6.66 -8.96 -12.44
N SER A 60 7.22 -9.15 -11.23
CA SER A 60 8.65 -9.41 -11.02
C SER A 60 9.11 -10.77 -11.56
N THR A 61 8.31 -11.81 -11.38
CA THR A 61 8.60 -13.19 -11.80
C THR A 61 7.29 -13.97 -11.98
N THR A 62 7.32 -15.31 -11.97
CA THR A 62 6.08 -16.09 -12.11
C THR A 62 5.10 -15.84 -10.95
N PRO A 63 3.78 -15.81 -11.19
CA PRO A 63 2.80 -15.56 -10.14
C PRO A 63 2.90 -16.50 -8.93
N GLU A 64 3.29 -17.76 -9.13
CA GLU A 64 3.51 -18.73 -8.04
C GLU A 64 4.68 -18.35 -7.12
N LYS A 65 5.77 -17.81 -7.69
CA LYS A 65 6.93 -17.37 -6.92
C LYS A 65 6.62 -16.07 -6.17
N CYS A 66 5.86 -15.16 -6.77
CA CYS A 66 5.40 -13.93 -6.14
C CYS A 66 4.45 -14.23 -4.97
N ALA A 67 3.47 -15.12 -5.17
CA ALA A 67 2.56 -15.56 -4.11
C ALA A 67 3.32 -16.23 -2.96
N ARG A 68 4.26 -17.13 -3.28
CA ARG A 68 5.08 -17.83 -2.30
C ARG A 68 5.96 -16.88 -1.49
N GLU A 69 6.67 -15.96 -2.16
CA GLU A 69 7.47 -14.95 -1.47
C GLU A 69 6.61 -14.17 -0.48
N PHE A 70 5.45 -13.69 -0.91
CA PHE A 70 4.60 -12.90 -0.03
C PHE A 70 4.14 -13.72 1.19
N MET A 71 3.65 -14.94 0.99
CA MET A 71 3.19 -15.80 2.08
C MET A 71 4.32 -16.15 3.05
N ASP A 72 5.49 -16.55 2.54
CA ASP A 72 6.64 -16.93 3.37
C ASP A 72 7.14 -15.73 4.19
N MET A 73 7.28 -14.56 3.55
CA MET A 73 7.73 -13.33 4.21
C MET A 73 6.69 -12.82 5.22
N TYR A 74 5.40 -12.93 4.90
CA TYR A 74 4.34 -12.53 5.82
C TYR A 74 4.27 -13.45 7.04
N ALA A 75 4.40 -14.76 6.84
CA ALA A 75 4.40 -15.75 7.93
C ALA A 75 5.69 -15.74 8.76
N SER A 76 6.79 -15.17 8.25
CA SER A 76 8.06 -15.16 8.96
C SER A 76 8.02 -14.33 10.23
N GLU A 77 8.61 -14.83 11.32
CA GLU A 77 8.76 -14.10 12.59
C GLU A 77 10.00 -13.20 12.62
N THR A 78 10.84 -13.25 11.59
CA THR A 78 12.09 -12.47 11.47
C THR A 78 11.83 -11.00 11.15
N ASN A 79 10.71 -10.67 10.49
CA ASN A 79 10.31 -9.32 10.11
C ASN A 79 8.99 -8.87 10.78
N GLN A 80 8.90 -7.58 11.06
CA GLN A 80 7.77 -6.96 11.77
C GLN A 80 6.83 -6.17 10.83
N ALA A 81 7.30 -5.84 9.62
CA ALA A 81 6.51 -5.22 8.57
C ALA A 81 7.05 -5.60 7.19
N LEU A 82 6.20 -5.52 6.16
CA LEU A 82 6.55 -5.72 4.77
C LEU A 82 6.34 -4.42 3.97
N ILE A 83 7.30 -4.08 3.11
CA ILE A 83 7.17 -2.98 2.15
C ILE A 83 7.40 -3.54 0.75
N SER A 84 6.50 -3.22 -0.19
CA SER A 84 6.63 -3.66 -1.57
C SER A 84 7.78 -2.96 -2.31
N CYS A 85 8.46 -3.70 -3.19
CA CYS A 85 9.50 -3.20 -4.09
C CYS A 85 8.97 -2.19 -5.10
N GLY A 86 7.79 -2.44 -5.67
CA GLY A 86 7.18 -1.62 -6.71
C GLY A 86 5.69 -1.89 -6.90
N GLY A 87 5.03 -1.03 -7.67
CA GLY A 87 3.73 -1.33 -8.28
C GLY A 87 3.90 -2.32 -9.43
N GLY A 88 2.99 -2.30 -10.40
CA GLY A 88 3.07 -3.08 -11.64
C GLY A 88 1.71 -3.22 -12.29
N GLU A 89 1.46 -4.35 -12.95
CA GLU A 89 0.30 -4.51 -13.84
C GLU A 89 -0.53 -5.77 -13.55
N LEU A 90 0.13 -6.86 -13.17
CA LEU A 90 -0.45 -8.21 -13.14
C LEU A 90 -0.33 -8.89 -11.77
N MET A 91 -0.20 -8.15 -10.67
CA MET A 91 -0.20 -8.74 -9.33
C MET A 91 -1.50 -9.50 -9.00
N CYS A 92 -2.61 -9.20 -9.68
CA CYS A 92 -3.85 -9.97 -9.56
C CYS A 92 -3.65 -11.47 -9.90
N GLU A 93 -2.66 -11.82 -10.71
CA GLU A 93 -2.35 -13.20 -11.09
C GLU A 93 -1.78 -14.03 -9.93
N ILE A 94 -1.30 -13.40 -8.85
CA ILE A 94 -0.82 -14.12 -7.67
C ILE A 94 -1.99 -14.71 -6.86
N LEU A 95 -3.17 -14.06 -6.90
CA LEU A 95 -4.29 -14.35 -6.01
C LEU A 95 -4.78 -15.82 -6.05
N PRO A 96 -4.83 -16.52 -7.20
CA PRO A 96 -5.16 -17.94 -7.25
C PRO A 96 -4.18 -18.86 -6.51
N TYR A 97 -2.94 -18.40 -6.28
CA TYR A 97 -1.88 -19.16 -5.60
C TYR A 97 -1.71 -18.75 -4.13
N MET A 98 -2.43 -17.71 -3.68
CA MET A 98 -2.44 -17.27 -2.29
C MET A 98 -3.25 -18.22 -1.42
N ASP A 99 -2.61 -18.74 -0.38
CA ASP A 99 -3.27 -19.36 0.76
C ASP A 99 -3.47 -18.32 1.87
N PHE A 100 -4.62 -17.65 1.83
CA PHE A 100 -4.97 -16.64 2.82
C PHE A 100 -5.06 -17.18 4.26
N GLU A 101 -5.20 -18.51 4.45
CA GLU A 101 -5.19 -19.12 5.79
C GLU A 101 -3.80 -19.06 6.42
N VAL A 102 -2.73 -19.16 5.62
CA VAL A 102 -1.34 -18.99 6.10
C VAL A 102 -1.16 -17.59 6.68
N ILE A 103 -1.66 -16.57 5.99
CA ILE A 103 -1.58 -15.17 6.41
C ILE A 103 -2.45 -14.93 7.64
N TYR A 104 -3.67 -15.48 7.67
CA TYR A 104 -4.61 -15.34 8.79
C TYR A 104 -4.05 -15.91 10.10
N ARG A 105 -3.25 -16.98 10.03
CA ARG A 105 -2.61 -17.61 11.20
C ARG A 105 -1.34 -16.91 11.66
N ALA A 106 -0.71 -16.11 10.80
CA ALA A 106 0.49 -15.37 11.14
C ALA A 106 0.18 -14.19 12.07
N LYS A 107 1.20 -13.69 12.78
CA LYS A 107 1.07 -12.42 13.51
C LYS A 107 0.74 -11.30 12.49
N PRO A 108 -0.34 -10.51 12.69
CA PRO A 108 -0.62 -9.38 11.82
C PRO A 108 0.58 -8.42 11.75
N LYS A 109 0.97 -8.04 10.54
CA LYS A 109 2.05 -7.09 10.28
C LYS A 109 1.63 -6.09 9.20
N TRP A 110 2.21 -4.89 9.25
CA TRP A 110 1.94 -3.90 8.22
C TRP A 110 2.42 -4.41 6.86
N PHE A 111 1.57 -4.31 5.85
CA PHE A 111 1.99 -4.36 4.45
C PHE A 111 1.79 -2.97 3.84
N MET A 112 2.86 -2.42 3.27
CA MET A 112 2.86 -1.11 2.64
C MET A 112 3.18 -1.18 1.15
N GLY A 113 2.35 -0.52 0.36
CA GLY A 113 2.53 -0.33 -1.08
C GLY A 113 1.34 0.43 -1.67
N TYR A 114 1.48 0.90 -2.91
CA TYR A 114 0.42 1.58 -3.66
C TYR A 114 0.31 1.01 -5.07
N SER A 115 -0.62 1.54 -5.86
CA SER A 115 -0.93 1.11 -7.22
C SER A 115 -1.36 -0.36 -7.23
N ASP A 116 -0.72 -1.23 -8.02
CA ASP A 116 -1.02 -2.66 -8.16
C ASP A 116 -0.99 -3.46 -6.83
N ASN A 117 -0.25 -2.94 -5.83
CA ASN A 117 -0.26 -3.49 -4.47
C ASN A 117 -1.64 -3.40 -3.79
N THR A 118 -2.58 -2.64 -4.35
CA THR A 118 -4.02 -2.66 -3.98
C THR A 118 -4.56 -4.08 -3.90
N ASN A 119 -4.09 -5.00 -4.75
CA ASN A 119 -4.46 -6.42 -4.68
C ASN A 119 -4.28 -7.01 -3.28
N LEU A 120 -3.20 -6.67 -2.58
CA LEU A 120 -2.97 -7.15 -1.22
C LEU A 120 -3.36 -6.14 -0.14
N THR A 121 -3.09 -4.83 -0.30
CA THR A 121 -3.50 -3.85 0.72
C THR A 121 -5.01 -3.89 0.96
N PHE A 122 -5.80 -4.07 -0.11
CA PHE A 122 -7.25 -4.18 -0.01
C PHE A 122 -7.71 -5.53 0.53
N LEU A 123 -7.20 -6.65 -0.01
CA LEU A 123 -7.69 -7.99 0.37
C LEU A 123 -7.24 -8.42 1.77
N LEU A 124 -6.07 -8.01 2.24
CA LEU A 124 -5.69 -8.21 3.64
C LEU A 124 -6.69 -7.54 4.58
N THR A 125 -7.19 -6.35 4.22
CA THR A 125 -8.17 -5.64 5.03
C THR A 125 -9.58 -6.22 4.89
N THR A 126 -10.08 -6.41 3.68
CA THR A 126 -11.48 -6.85 3.47
C THR A 126 -11.68 -8.33 3.74
N ALA A 127 -10.69 -9.18 3.47
CA ALA A 127 -10.79 -10.63 3.68
C ALA A 127 -10.29 -11.08 5.06
N LEU A 128 -9.20 -10.49 5.57
CA LEU A 128 -8.53 -10.95 6.79
C LEU A 128 -8.68 -10.01 8.00
N ASP A 129 -9.36 -8.88 7.84
CA ASP A 129 -9.54 -7.87 8.89
C ASP A 129 -8.23 -7.22 9.35
N ILE A 130 -7.19 -7.19 8.50
CA ILE A 130 -5.87 -6.66 8.85
C ILE A 130 -5.69 -5.27 8.23
N ALA A 131 -5.35 -4.28 9.05
CA ALA A 131 -5.04 -2.93 8.56
C ALA A 131 -3.74 -2.94 7.74
N THR A 132 -3.75 -2.20 6.64
CA THR A 132 -2.60 -2.04 5.73
C THR A 132 -2.32 -0.57 5.48
N ILE A 133 -1.18 -0.27 4.84
CA ILE A 133 -0.80 1.10 4.50
C ILE A 133 -0.78 1.24 2.98
N TYR A 134 -1.70 2.03 2.44
CA TYR A 134 -1.62 2.47 1.05
C TYR A 134 -0.61 3.61 0.96
N GLY A 135 0.61 3.28 0.55
CA GLY A 135 1.74 4.18 0.70
C GLY A 135 2.94 3.84 -0.19
N PRO A 136 4.03 4.60 -0.08
CA PRO A 136 5.17 4.48 -1.00
C PRO A 136 5.81 3.09 -0.99
N CYS A 137 6.19 2.59 -2.16
CA CYS A 137 7.08 1.43 -2.29
C CYS A 137 8.50 1.77 -1.79
N ILE A 138 9.28 0.76 -1.42
CA ILE A 138 10.58 0.95 -0.73
C ILE A 138 11.56 1.82 -1.52
N SER A 139 11.58 1.73 -2.84
CA SER A 139 12.46 2.54 -3.70
C SER A 139 12.18 4.05 -3.61
N SER A 140 11.01 4.45 -3.12
CA SER A 140 10.66 5.87 -2.87
C SER A 140 11.41 6.44 -1.67
N PHE A 141 11.77 5.61 -0.69
CA PHE A 141 12.53 6.03 0.49
C PHE A 141 14.02 6.30 0.19
N GLY A 142 14.46 6.03 -1.04
CA GLY A 142 15.78 6.45 -1.55
C GLY A 142 15.87 7.93 -1.94
N MET A 143 14.73 8.63 -1.97
CA MET A 143 14.63 10.06 -2.28
C MET A 143 15.47 10.94 -1.35
N ASP A 144 16.02 12.03 -1.85
CA ASP A 144 16.73 13.03 -1.04
C ASP A 144 16.49 14.47 -1.55
N PRO A 145 15.92 15.38 -0.73
CA PRO A 145 15.31 15.13 0.58
C PRO A 145 13.98 14.36 0.47
N TRP A 146 13.59 13.65 1.52
CA TRP A 146 12.24 13.08 1.60
C TRP A 146 11.17 14.18 1.52
N HIS A 147 10.27 14.03 0.54
CA HIS A 147 8.99 14.73 0.53
C HIS A 147 8.17 14.38 1.78
N ARG A 148 7.24 15.27 2.17
CA ARG A 148 6.40 15.09 3.36
C ARG A 148 5.66 13.74 3.34
N SER A 149 5.12 13.33 2.20
CA SER A 149 4.42 12.05 2.08
C SER A 149 5.28 10.82 2.38
N ILE A 150 6.58 10.86 2.03
CA ILE A 150 7.53 9.79 2.36
C ILE A 150 7.80 9.76 3.87
N ARG A 151 7.96 10.94 4.48
CA ARG A 151 8.16 11.07 5.92
C ARG A 151 6.93 10.61 6.70
N ASP A 152 5.75 11.07 6.32
CA ASP A 152 4.49 10.74 6.95
C ASP A 152 4.23 9.22 6.92
N ALA A 153 4.56 8.54 5.82
CA ALA A 153 4.47 7.08 5.72
C ALA A 153 5.47 6.36 6.64
N PHE A 154 6.71 6.85 6.72
CA PHE A 154 7.71 6.33 7.67
C PHE A 154 7.25 6.53 9.12
N ASP A 155 6.80 7.74 9.44
CA ASP A 155 6.35 8.13 10.77
C ASP A 155 5.14 7.31 11.22
N LEU A 156 4.20 7.00 10.31
CA LEU A 156 3.10 6.08 10.57
C LEU A 156 3.62 4.66 10.85
N LEU A 157 4.54 4.16 10.02
CA LEU A 157 5.09 2.81 10.17
C LEU A 157 5.84 2.63 11.51
N THR A 158 6.50 3.68 12.00
CA THR A 158 7.26 3.68 13.27
C THR A 158 6.48 4.23 14.47
N GLY A 159 5.23 4.65 14.29
CA GLY A 159 4.43 5.21 15.38
C GLY A 159 4.96 6.53 15.94
N ALA A 160 5.57 7.37 15.10
CA ALA A 160 6.21 8.61 15.55
C ALA A 160 5.18 9.66 16.00
N ASP A 161 5.54 10.43 17.04
CA ASP A 161 4.68 11.47 17.66
C ASP A 161 4.25 12.59 16.69
N THR A 162 4.88 12.68 15.52
CA THR A 162 4.52 13.63 14.44
C THR A 162 3.17 13.31 13.80
N VAL A 163 2.77 12.05 13.78
CA VAL A 163 1.50 11.60 13.18
C VAL A 163 0.68 10.71 14.12
N VAL A 164 1.30 10.14 15.16
CA VAL A 164 0.65 9.26 16.12
C VAL A 164 0.58 9.93 17.49
N SER A 165 -0.55 9.82 18.16
CA SER A 165 -0.72 10.23 19.56
C SER A 165 -1.48 9.16 20.33
N LYS A 166 -1.26 9.09 21.64
CA LYS A 166 -1.96 8.16 22.53
C LYS A 166 -2.71 8.93 23.61
N GLY A 167 -4.03 8.77 23.63
CA GLY A 167 -4.90 9.33 24.66
C GLY A 167 -4.67 8.69 26.03
N GLU A 168 -5.16 9.34 27.08
CA GLU A 168 -5.14 8.80 28.46
C GLU A 168 -5.96 7.50 28.59
N ASP A 169 -6.98 7.35 27.75
CA ASP A 169 -7.79 6.14 27.58
C ASP A 169 -7.08 5.00 26.83
N GLY A 170 -5.86 5.26 26.36
CA GLY A 170 -5.04 4.32 25.60
C GLY A 170 -5.38 4.28 24.11
N VAL A 171 -6.33 5.09 23.63
CA VAL A 171 -6.68 5.15 22.20
C VAL A 171 -5.53 5.76 21.42
N ILE A 172 -5.10 5.06 20.36
CA ILE A 172 -4.09 5.53 19.43
C ILE A 172 -4.80 6.31 18.32
N THR A 173 -4.42 7.57 18.14
CA THR A 173 -4.93 8.43 17.08
C THR A 173 -3.82 8.70 16.08
N VAL A 174 -4.09 8.38 14.81
CA VAL A 174 -3.22 8.76 13.68
C VAL A 174 -3.84 9.98 13.00
N THR A 175 -3.07 11.06 12.87
CA THR A 175 -3.49 12.27 12.17
C THR A 175 -2.64 12.47 10.93
N MET A 176 -3.30 12.52 9.77
CA MET A 176 -2.66 12.82 8.49
C MET A 176 -3.33 14.03 7.84
N HIS A 177 -2.57 14.73 7.02
CA HIS A 177 -3.07 15.89 6.28
C HIS A 177 -2.85 15.68 4.80
N ASN A 178 -3.70 16.32 4.01
CA ASN A 178 -3.48 16.39 2.59
C ASN A 178 -2.20 17.17 2.24
N TYR A 179 -1.69 16.93 1.04
CA TYR A 179 -0.51 17.59 0.49
C TYR A 179 -0.89 18.78 -0.40
N ASP A 180 0.05 19.70 -0.60
CA ASP A 180 -0.19 20.95 -1.34
C ASP A 180 -0.43 20.72 -2.84
N GLY A 181 0.03 19.59 -3.38
CA GLY A 181 -0.02 19.28 -4.79
C GLY A 181 0.55 17.91 -5.12
N TRP A 182 0.73 17.67 -6.41
CA TRP A 182 1.24 16.43 -6.97
C TRP A 182 2.23 16.70 -8.10
N GLU A 183 3.07 15.71 -8.38
CA GLU A 183 4.02 15.72 -9.48
C GLU A 183 3.36 15.03 -10.68
N LYS A 184 3.31 15.73 -11.81
CA LYS A 184 2.73 15.21 -13.04
C LYS A 184 3.72 14.40 -13.87
N GLU A 185 4.96 14.87 -13.92
CA GLU A 185 6.06 14.23 -14.64
C GLU A 185 7.19 14.02 -13.65
N SER A 186 7.62 12.77 -13.49
CA SER A 186 8.69 12.42 -12.55
C SER A 186 10.03 13.00 -13.00
N ALA A 187 10.68 13.76 -12.11
CA ALA A 187 12.07 14.18 -12.31
C ALA A 187 13.10 13.10 -11.98
N LYS A 188 12.65 11.96 -11.45
CA LYS A 188 13.50 10.80 -11.15
C LYS A 188 13.71 9.97 -12.40
N ASP A 189 14.98 9.82 -12.78
CA ASP A 189 15.48 9.02 -13.89
C ASP A 189 16.80 8.34 -13.50
N GLU A 190 17.45 7.62 -14.43
CA GLU A 190 18.72 6.93 -14.17
C GLU A 190 19.87 7.87 -13.76
N GLU A 191 19.86 9.12 -14.24
CA GLU A 191 20.87 10.14 -13.90
C GLU A 191 20.58 10.81 -12.55
N HIS A 192 19.31 10.84 -12.15
CA HIS A 192 18.79 11.49 -10.94
C HIS A 192 17.95 10.52 -10.08
N PRO A 193 18.49 9.36 -9.65
CA PRO A 193 17.72 8.29 -9.02
C PRO A 193 17.14 8.66 -7.63
N PHE A 194 17.58 9.77 -7.06
CA PHE A 194 17.15 10.26 -5.73
C PHE A 194 16.35 11.57 -5.81
N ALA A 195 16.01 12.04 -7.02
CA ALA A 195 15.31 13.31 -7.19
C ALA A 195 14.04 13.38 -6.31
N PRO A 196 13.83 14.48 -5.56
CA PRO A 196 12.60 14.68 -4.82
C PRO A 196 11.44 14.95 -5.78
N TYR A 197 10.21 14.71 -5.30
CA TYR A 197 9.01 15.09 -6.06
C TYR A 197 9.04 16.58 -6.40
N GLN A 198 8.88 16.88 -7.69
CA GLN A 198 8.72 18.24 -8.20
C GLN A 198 7.23 18.54 -8.30
N ILE A 199 6.68 19.19 -7.27
CA ILE A 199 5.26 19.57 -7.27
C ILE A 199 4.99 20.53 -8.42
N SER A 200 4.36 20.01 -9.47
CA SER A 200 4.06 20.73 -10.71
C SER A 200 2.60 21.16 -10.79
N GLU A 201 1.73 20.50 -10.03
CA GLU A 201 0.29 20.71 -10.04
C GLU A 201 -0.22 20.89 -8.62
N LEU A 202 -1.15 21.82 -8.42
CA LEU A 202 -1.75 22.06 -7.11
C LEU A 202 -2.89 21.09 -6.84
N PHE A 203 -3.08 20.76 -5.56
CA PHE A 203 -4.27 20.05 -5.14
C PHE A 203 -5.47 21.00 -5.14
N ILE A 204 -6.53 20.63 -5.88
CA ILE A 204 -7.77 21.41 -5.98
C ILE A 204 -8.94 20.54 -5.53
N PRO A 205 -9.49 20.74 -4.32
CA PRO A 205 -10.61 19.94 -3.83
C PRO A 205 -11.92 20.34 -4.50
N ALA A 206 -12.69 19.35 -4.95
CA ALA A 206 -14.10 19.50 -5.27
C ALA A 206 -14.93 18.81 -4.18
N ILE A 207 -15.77 19.57 -3.48
CA ILE A 207 -16.50 19.10 -2.29
C ILE A 207 -18.00 19.06 -2.59
N TYR A 208 -18.61 17.91 -2.32
CA TYR A 208 -20.05 17.68 -2.50
C TYR A 208 -20.64 17.13 -1.18
N GLY A 209 -21.82 17.62 -0.79
CA GLY A 209 -22.59 17.08 0.36
C GLY A 209 -22.12 17.51 1.76
N GLY A 210 -20.82 17.69 2.01
CA GLY A 210 -20.28 18.09 3.32
C GLY A 210 -18.75 18.11 3.36
N ARG A 211 -18.15 18.59 4.46
CA ARG A 211 -16.68 18.64 4.65
C ARG A 211 -16.16 17.62 5.67
N GLU A 212 -17.05 16.97 6.38
CA GLU A 212 -16.74 16.03 7.46
C GLU A 212 -17.51 14.74 7.21
N ALA A 213 -16.84 13.61 7.38
CA ALA A 213 -17.39 12.28 7.28
C ALA A 213 -16.56 11.34 8.17
N GLU A 214 -17.18 10.29 8.69
CA GLU A 214 -16.56 9.30 9.55
C GLU A 214 -16.88 7.90 9.04
N GLY A 215 -15.95 6.97 9.26
CA GLY A 215 -16.10 5.56 8.92
C GLY A 215 -14.76 4.87 8.75
N ARG A 216 -14.78 3.58 8.42
CA ARG A 216 -13.57 2.81 8.14
C ARG A 216 -12.98 3.25 6.80
N LEU A 217 -11.78 3.83 6.83
CA LEU A 217 -11.06 4.25 5.63
C LEU A 217 -10.57 3.03 4.84
N ILE A 218 -11.14 2.80 3.67
CA ILE A 218 -10.91 1.62 2.82
C ILE A 218 -10.83 2.07 1.36
N GLY A 219 -9.98 1.45 0.55
CA GLY A 219 -9.80 1.91 -0.82
C GLY A 219 -8.50 1.47 -1.49
N GLY A 220 -8.07 2.25 -2.48
CA GLY A 220 -6.87 2.01 -3.26
C GLY A 220 -7.00 2.48 -4.71
N CYS A 221 -6.22 1.86 -5.58
CA CYS A 221 -6.23 2.10 -7.02
C CYS A 221 -7.53 1.58 -7.66
N LEU A 222 -8.33 2.46 -8.24
CA LEU A 222 -9.61 2.15 -8.89
C LEU A 222 -9.43 1.18 -10.05
N ASP A 223 -8.33 1.29 -10.78
CA ASP A 223 -7.91 0.40 -11.86
C ASP A 223 -7.89 -1.06 -11.37
N VAL A 224 -7.32 -1.29 -10.18
CA VAL A 224 -7.21 -2.60 -9.53
C VAL A 224 -8.51 -3.02 -8.87
N LEU A 225 -9.15 -2.12 -8.10
CA LEU A 225 -10.38 -2.42 -7.37
C LEU A 225 -11.50 -2.87 -8.31
N ASN A 226 -11.59 -2.24 -9.48
CA ASN A 226 -12.55 -2.63 -10.52
C ASN A 226 -12.35 -4.07 -11.01
N ASN A 227 -11.12 -4.58 -11.00
CA ASN A 227 -10.80 -5.95 -11.40
C ASN A 227 -11.01 -6.98 -10.27
N ILE A 228 -11.02 -6.53 -9.01
CA ILE A 228 -11.34 -7.37 -7.85
C ILE A 228 -12.86 -7.55 -7.71
N ALA A 229 -13.62 -6.48 -7.97
CA ALA A 229 -15.07 -6.45 -7.80
C ALA A 229 -15.77 -7.58 -8.57
N GLY A 230 -16.68 -8.30 -7.89
CA GLY A 230 -17.43 -9.41 -8.47
C GLY A 230 -16.64 -10.71 -8.67
N THR A 231 -15.33 -10.74 -8.39
CA THR A 231 -14.55 -11.99 -8.40
C THR A 231 -14.81 -12.83 -7.14
N ARG A 232 -14.31 -14.07 -7.12
CA ARG A 232 -14.34 -14.92 -5.91
C ARG A 232 -13.52 -14.37 -4.73
N PHE A 233 -12.69 -13.36 -4.96
CA PHE A 233 -11.88 -12.70 -3.95
C PHE A 233 -12.58 -11.46 -3.36
N ASP A 234 -13.67 -10.99 -3.96
CA ASP A 234 -14.44 -9.86 -3.46
C ASP A 234 -15.09 -10.20 -2.11
N ARG A 235 -14.66 -9.51 -1.06
CA ARG A 235 -15.18 -9.65 0.31
C ARG A 235 -15.87 -8.39 0.83
N VAL A 236 -16.12 -7.40 -0.02
CA VAL A 236 -16.61 -6.07 0.41
C VAL A 236 -17.95 -6.15 1.12
N LYS A 237 -18.92 -6.92 0.61
CA LYS A 237 -20.23 -7.06 1.29
C LYS A 237 -20.11 -7.59 2.72
N ALA A 238 -19.25 -8.58 2.91
CA ALA A 238 -19.00 -9.16 4.23
C ALA A 238 -18.29 -8.16 5.15
N PHE A 239 -17.32 -7.41 4.62
CA PHE A 239 -16.62 -6.36 5.34
C PHE A 239 -17.57 -5.22 5.77
N ASN A 240 -18.35 -4.66 4.83
CA ASN A 240 -19.33 -3.61 5.13
C ASN A 240 -20.36 -4.06 6.16
N SER A 241 -20.83 -5.32 6.07
CA SER A 241 -21.77 -5.88 7.06
C SER A 241 -21.14 -5.98 8.46
N ARG A 242 -19.84 -6.30 8.55
CA ARG A 242 -19.11 -6.38 9.82
C ARG A 242 -18.97 -4.99 10.49
N TYR A 243 -18.78 -3.94 9.69
CA TYR A 243 -18.55 -2.57 10.16
C TYR A 243 -19.74 -1.63 9.87
N ALA A 244 -20.95 -2.17 9.84
CA ALA A 244 -22.15 -1.41 9.48
C ALA A 244 -22.40 -0.23 10.43
N ASP A 245 -22.06 -0.38 11.72
CA ASP A 245 -22.22 0.67 12.74
C ASP A 245 -21.22 1.82 12.58
N ASP A 246 -20.03 1.54 12.02
CA ASP A 246 -19.00 2.55 11.77
C ASP A 246 -19.21 3.28 10.44
N GLY A 247 -19.76 2.59 9.44
CA GLY A 247 -19.75 3.04 8.05
C GLY A 247 -18.38 2.87 7.37
N VAL A 248 -18.32 3.19 6.08
CA VAL A 248 -17.10 3.06 5.26
C VAL A 248 -16.81 4.38 4.55
N LEU A 249 -15.56 4.84 4.68
CA LEU A 249 -15.02 5.97 3.91
C LEU A 249 -14.16 5.43 2.77
N TRP A 250 -14.63 5.62 1.54
CA TRP A 250 -13.93 5.15 0.35
C TRP A 250 -12.89 6.18 -0.12
N TYR A 251 -11.62 5.77 -0.20
CA TYR A 251 -10.59 6.53 -0.93
C TYR A 251 -10.26 5.83 -2.24
N LEU A 252 -10.35 6.56 -3.35
CA LEU A 252 -10.15 5.99 -4.68
C LEU A 252 -9.23 6.92 -5.46
N GLU A 253 -8.20 6.37 -6.05
CA GLU A 253 -7.30 7.05 -6.98
C GLU A 253 -7.19 6.23 -8.27
N SER A 254 -6.72 6.83 -9.37
CA SER A 254 -6.54 6.12 -10.62
C SER A 254 -5.32 6.66 -11.36
N CYS A 255 -4.55 5.76 -11.97
CA CYS A 255 -3.35 6.10 -12.73
C CYS A 255 -3.53 5.98 -14.25
N ASP A 256 -4.32 5.02 -14.75
CA ASP A 256 -4.45 4.76 -16.19
C ASP A 256 -5.86 4.95 -16.74
N LEU A 257 -6.91 4.86 -15.91
CA LEU A 257 -8.27 5.09 -16.38
C LEU A 257 -8.46 6.54 -16.82
N ASN A 258 -8.94 6.74 -18.05
CA ASN A 258 -9.50 8.02 -18.43
C ASN A 258 -10.85 8.27 -17.73
N VAL A 259 -11.37 9.50 -17.83
CA VAL A 259 -12.62 9.92 -17.16
C VAL A 259 -13.82 9.02 -17.48
N MET A 260 -13.92 8.49 -18.71
CA MET A 260 -15.01 7.60 -19.11
C MET A 260 -14.83 6.19 -18.53
N ASP A 261 -13.60 5.71 -18.40
CA ASP A 261 -13.28 4.44 -17.75
C ASP A 261 -13.50 4.53 -16.24
N MET A 262 -13.05 5.61 -15.57
CA MET A 262 -13.33 5.86 -14.15
C MET A 262 -14.84 5.82 -13.85
N ARG A 263 -15.65 6.48 -14.68
CA ARG A 263 -17.11 6.48 -14.52
C ARG A 263 -17.71 5.08 -14.65
N ARG A 264 -17.19 4.27 -15.57
CA ARG A 264 -17.62 2.87 -15.76
C ARG A 264 -17.18 1.99 -14.59
N ALA A 265 -15.97 2.19 -14.07
CA ALA A 265 -15.48 1.50 -12.89
C ALA A 265 -16.34 1.80 -11.67
N LEU A 266 -16.62 3.08 -11.37
CA LEU A 266 -17.51 3.47 -10.27
C LEU A 266 -18.93 2.92 -10.42
N TRP A 267 -19.44 2.90 -11.65
CA TRP A 267 -20.73 2.24 -11.94
C TRP A 267 -20.66 0.75 -11.62
N HIS A 268 -19.62 0.05 -12.08
CA HIS A 268 -19.43 -1.39 -11.82
C HIS A 268 -19.32 -1.70 -10.32
N LEU A 269 -18.48 -0.97 -9.56
CA LEU A 269 -18.37 -1.13 -8.11
C LEU A 269 -19.72 -0.98 -7.41
N ARG A 270 -20.53 -0.01 -7.85
CA ARG A 270 -21.89 0.19 -7.35
C ARG A 270 -22.80 -1.00 -7.65
N GLU A 271 -22.79 -1.53 -8.87
CA GLU A 271 -23.60 -2.69 -9.24
C GLU A 271 -23.13 -3.98 -8.52
N CYS A 272 -21.86 -4.05 -8.11
CA CYS A 272 -21.35 -5.08 -7.20
C CYS A 272 -21.79 -4.87 -5.74
N GLY A 273 -22.44 -3.76 -5.42
CA GLY A 273 -22.95 -3.44 -4.08
C GLY A 273 -21.91 -2.87 -3.12
N TRP A 274 -20.76 -2.37 -3.61
CA TRP A 274 -19.69 -1.86 -2.73
C TRP A 274 -20.11 -0.62 -1.94
N PHE A 275 -21.02 0.18 -2.50
CA PHE A 275 -21.50 1.42 -1.90
C PHE A 275 -22.87 1.27 -1.23
N GLU A 276 -23.31 0.04 -0.97
CA GLU A 276 -24.47 -0.18 -0.12
C GLU A 276 -24.12 0.32 1.30
N ASN A 277 -24.89 1.32 1.78
CA ASN A 277 -24.70 2.01 3.07
C ASN A 277 -23.48 2.95 3.17
N ALA A 278 -22.93 3.39 2.02
CA ALA A 278 -21.93 4.47 1.95
C ALA A 278 -22.59 5.86 1.85
#